data_AF-A0A547LTW2-F1
#
_entry.id   AF-A0A547LTW2-F1
#
_cell.length_a   1.000
_cell.length_b   1.000
_cell.length_c   1.000
_cell.angle_alpha   90.00
_cell.angle_beta   90.00
_cell.angle_gamma   90.00
#
_symmetry.space_group_name_H-M   'P 1'
#
loop_
_entity.id
_entity.type
_entity.pdbx_description
1 polymer ?
#
loop_
_entity_poly.entity_id
_entity_poly.type
_entity_poly.pdbx_seq_one_letter_code
_entity_poly.pdbx_strand_id
1 'polypeptide(L)'
;MNSLARLIAGTAIILFTCGLAMAEPLTLAIAKAAVVSDQASGQAALNLKMTPDSAKAFGDFTRANVGKVVDLGVDGAVVASPRLVEPILGGEVMLSGTFAPGELQRLAERISAGGAKVTVEVAAEQPL
;
A
#
# COMPACT_ATOMS: atom_id res chain seq x y z
N MET A 1 26.38 -65.81 9.26
CA MET A 1 26.23 -65.37 7.86
C MET A 1 25.10 -64.36 7.82
N ASN A 2 25.39 -63.09 8.12
CA ASN A 2 25.39 -61.94 7.17
C ASN A 2 23.93 -61.57 6.80
N SER A 3 23.39 -60.40 7.14
CA SER A 3 23.92 -59.10 6.76
C SER A 3 23.35 -57.94 7.59
N LEU A 4 24.21 -56.95 7.82
CA LEU A 4 23.93 -55.61 8.34
C LEU A 4 23.19 -54.79 7.27
N ALA A 5 22.10 -54.11 7.63
CA ALA A 5 21.58 -52.96 6.89
C ALA A 5 20.84 -51.99 7.85
N ARG A 6 21.50 -50.86 8.17
CA ARG A 6 21.15 -49.47 7.76
C ARG A 6 20.03 -48.82 8.60
N LEU A 7 20.35 -47.98 9.59
CA LEU A 7 20.53 -46.51 9.55
C LEU A 7 19.26 -45.67 9.22
N ILE A 8 18.86 -44.89 10.24
CA ILE A 8 18.46 -43.47 10.24
C ILE A 8 17.04 -43.06 9.80
N ALA A 9 16.33 -42.56 10.83
CA ALA A 9 15.53 -41.34 10.93
C ALA A 9 14.70 -40.88 9.72
N GLY A 10 13.39 -40.80 9.97
CA GLY A 10 12.47 -40.01 9.16
C GLY A 10 11.46 -39.31 10.07
N THR A 11 11.93 -38.43 10.96
CA THR A 11 11.02 -37.47 11.61
C THR A 11 10.57 -36.50 10.52
N ALA A 12 9.38 -36.75 9.97
CA ALA A 12 8.71 -35.80 9.10
C ALA A 12 8.30 -34.59 9.94
N ILE A 13 9.23 -33.66 10.15
CA ILE A 13 8.91 -32.29 10.53
C ILE A 13 8.33 -31.67 9.27
N ILE A 14 7.02 -31.82 9.09
CA ILE A 14 6.25 -30.94 8.22
C ILE A 14 6.26 -29.59 8.92
N LEU A 15 7.30 -28.80 8.67
CA LEU A 15 7.24 -27.36 8.79
C LEU A 15 6.19 -26.93 7.76
N PHE A 16 4.93 -26.95 8.19
CA PHE A 16 3.88 -26.17 7.57
C PHE A 16 4.28 -24.72 7.85
N THR A 17 5.24 -24.21 7.07
CA THR A 17 5.43 -22.78 6.93
C THR A 17 4.11 -22.30 6.36
N CYS A 18 3.22 -21.90 7.26
CA CYS A 18 2.01 -21.17 6.96
C CYS A 18 2.52 -19.89 6.28
N GLY A 19 2.65 -19.95 4.96
CA GLY A 19 2.88 -18.80 4.13
C GLY A 19 1.60 -17.98 4.18
N LEU A 20 1.45 -17.15 5.21
CA LEU A 20 0.68 -15.94 5.07
C LEU A 20 1.47 -15.07 4.08
N ALA A 21 1.24 -15.32 2.79
CA ALA A 21 1.53 -14.34 1.76
C ALA A 21 0.54 -13.19 1.98
N MET A 22 0.80 -12.34 2.96
CA MET A 22 0.24 -11.00 3.00
C MET A 22 0.77 -10.34 1.72
N ALA A 23 -0.13 -9.88 0.84
CA ALA A 23 0.29 -9.26 -0.41
C ALA A 23 1.28 -8.14 -0.11
N GLU A 24 2.47 -8.19 -0.70
CA GLU A 24 3.48 -7.17 -0.43
C GLU A 24 2.97 -5.79 -0.85
N PRO A 25 3.14 -4.75 -0.01
CA PRO A 25 2.65 -3.42 -0.32
C PRO A 25 3.36 -2.86 -1.55
N LEU A 26 2.58 -2.38 -2.53
CA LEU A 26 3.09 -1.68 -3.70
C LEU A 26 3.66 -0.34 -3.26
N THR A 27 4.95 -0.12 -3.48
CA THR A 27 5.59 1.17 -3.20
C THR A 27 5.36 2.12 -4.39
N LEU A 28 4.92 3.34 -4.09
CA LEU A 28 4.62 4.36 -5.07
C LEU A 28 5.73 5.41 -5.15
N ALA A 29 6.24 5.64 -6.35
CA ALA A 29 7.18 6.74 -6.60
C ALA A 29 6.38 8.02 -6.89
N ILE A 30 6.53 9.02 -6.01
CA ILE A 30 5.80 10.28 -6.11
C ILE A 30 6.68 11.34 -6.79
N ALA A 31 6.19 11.86 -7.91
CA ALA A 31 6.82 12.95 -8.65
C ALA A 31 6.51 14.33 -8.04
N LYS A 32 5.33 14.49 -7.44
CA LYS A 32 4.92 15.74 -6.77
C LYS A 32 3.89 15.48 -5.68
N ALA A 33 4.04 16.14 -4.54
CA ALA A 33 3.03 16.21 -3.49
C ALA A 33 2.69 17.67 -3.20
N ALA A 34 1.41 18.03 -3.18
CA ALA A 34 0.99 19.41 -2.93
C ALA A 34 -0.34 19.47 -2.19
N VAL A 35 -0.45 20.39 -1.23
CA VAL A 35 -1.73 20.71 -0.61
C VAL A 35 -2.57 21.52 -1.61
N VAL A 36 -3.80 21.08 -1.82
CA VAL A 36 -4.79 21.70 -2.72
C VAL A 36 -6.08 21.94 -1.94
N SER A 37 -6.95 22.79 -2.48
CA SER A 37 -8.31 22.94 -1.97
C SER A 37 -9.23 21.95 -2.70
N ASP A 38 -9.84 21.03 -1.97
CA ASP A 38 -10.86 20.13 -2.49
C ASP A 38 -12.13 20.93 -2.76
N GLN A 39 -12.50 21.04 -4.04
CA GLN A 39 -13.62 21.87 -4.47
C GLN A 39 -14.97 21.32 -3.98
N ALA A 40 -15.06 20.02 -3.70
CA ALA A 40 -16.30 19.40 -3.25
C ALA A 40 -16.58 19.69 -1.77
N SER A 41 -15.54 19.67 -0.94
CA SER A 41 -15.67 19.85 0.51
C SER A 41 -15.28 21.25 0.99
N GLY A 42 -14.56 22.02 0.19
CA GLY A 42 -13.92 23.29 0.58
C GLY A 42 -12.76 23.10 1.55
N GLN A 43 -12.36 21.87 1.83
CA GLN A 43 -11.29 21.54 2.78
C GLN A 43 -9.94 21.39 2.07
N ALA A 44 -8.86 21.51 2.84
CA ALA A 44 -7.54 21.19 2.33
C ALA A 44 -7.43 19.67 2.09
N ALA A 45 -6.80 19.30 0.98
CA ALA A 45 -6.50 17.93 0.59
C ALA A 45 -5.05 17.83 0.11
N LEU A 46 -4.46 16.63 0.15
CA LEU A 46 -3.13 16.38 -0.40
C LEU A 46 -3.25 15.71 -1.76
N ASN A 47 -2.81 16.39 -2.82
CA ASN A 47 -2.69 15.79 -4.15
C ASN A 47 -1.32 15.15 -4.30
N LEU A 48 -1.31 13.86 -4.67
CA LEU A 48 -0.11 13.08 -4.96
C LEU A 48 -0.09 12.73 -6.44
N LYS A 49 0.96 13.17 -7.13
CA LYS A 49 1.23 12.82 -8.52
C LYS A 49 2.36 11.82 -8.59
N MET A 50 2.11 10.67 -9.20
CA MET A 50 3.07 9.58 -9.35
C MET A 50 4.00 9.81 -10.55
N THR A 51 5.15 9.14 -10.55
CA THR A 51 5.95 8.99 -11.77
C THR A 51 5.20 8.12 -12.79
N PRO A 52 5.51 8.19 -14.10
CA PRO A 52 4.82 7.40 -15.11
C PRO A 52 4.82 5.89 -14.85
N ASP A 53 5.96 5.33 -14.43
CA ASP A 53 6.08 3.90 -14.13
C ASP A 53 5.22 3.50 -12.92
N SER A 54 5.25 4.32 -11.87
CA SER A 54 4.43 4.09 -10.68
C SER A 54 2.94 4.29 -10.95
N ALA A 55 2.57 5.24 -11.81
CA ALA A 55 1.19 5.45 -12.25
C ALA A 55 0.67 4.22 -12.99
N LYS A 56 1.48 3.62 -13.87
CA LYS A 56 1.13 2.37 -14.56
C LYS A 56 0.93 1.22 -13.56
N ALA A 57 1.90 1.01 -12.67
CA ALA A 57 1.82 -0.04 -11.66
C ALA A 57 0.59 0.12 -10.76
N PHE A 58 0.30 1.36 -10.33
CA PHE A 58 -0.87 1.68 -9.54
C PHE A 58 -2.19 1.47 -10.31
N GLY A 59 -2.23 1.80 -11.60
CA GLY A 59 -3.38 1.52 -12.44
C GLY A 59 -3.66 0.02 -12.60
N ASP A 60 -2.61 -0.79 -12.75
CA ASP A 60 -2.75 -2.24 -12.81
C ASP A 60 -3.20 -2.83 -11.46
N PHE A 61 -2.63 -2.33 -10.36
CA PHE A 61 -3.04 -2.68 -8.99
C PHE A 61 -4.51 -2.34 -8.72
N THR A 62 -4.94 -1.12 -9.01
CA THR A 62 -6.33 -0.70 -8.74
C THR A 62 -7.33 -1.44 -9.61
N ARG A 63 -7.00 -1.71 -10.87
CA ARG A 63 -7.84 -2.53 -11.77
C ARG A 63 -8.09 -3.93 -11.21
N ALA A 64 -7.08 -4.57 -10.62
CA ALA A 64 -7.22 -5.91 -10.04
C ALA A 64 -7.97 -5.93 -8.69
N ASN A 65 -8.17 -4.77 -8.06
CA ASN A 65 -8.68 -4.65 -6.69
C ASN A 65 -9.93 -3.77 -6.56
N VAL A 66 -10.62 -3.49 -7.67
CA VAL A 66 -11.93 -2.82 -7.64
C VAL A 66 -12.89 -3.57 -6.70
N GLY A 67 -13.62 -2.81 -5.90
CA GLY A 67 -14.54 -3.31 -4.87
C GLY A 67 -13.91 -3.50 -3.50
N LYS A 68 -12.57 -3.55 -3.40
CA LYS A 68 -11.84 -3.76 -2.14
C LYS A 68 -11.51 -2.44 -1.43
N VAL A 69 -11.26 -2.53 -0.12
CA VAL A 69 -10.65 -1.43 0.65
C VAL A 69 -9.14 -1.52 0.47
N VAL A 70 -8.50 -0.38 0.24
CA VAL A 70 -7.06 -0.28 0.06
C VAL A 70 -6.51 0.68 1.08
N ASP A 71 -5.49 0.26 1.81
CA ASP A 71 -4.75 1.12 2.70
C ASP A 71 -3.69 1.87 1.91
N LEU A 72 -3.65 3.18 2.09
CA LEU A 72 -2.60 4.06 1.62
C LEU A 72 -1.77 4.50 2.82
N GLY A 73 -0.49 4.15 2.80
CA GLY A 73 0.45 4.39 3.87
C GLY A 73 1.54 5.39 3.50
N VAL A 74 2.03 6.10 4.50
CA VAL A 74 3.23 6.96 4.42
C VAL A 74 4.15 6.58 5.58
N ASP A 75 5.37 6.13 5.26
CA ASP A 75 6.36 5.66 6.24
C ASP A 75 5.83 4.58 7.19
N GLY A 76 5.01 3.68 6.64
CA GLY A 76 4.42 2.55 7.38
C GLY A 76 3.19 2.88 8.22
N ALA A 77 2.78 4.15 8.29
CA ALA A 77 1.52 4.54 8.92
C ALA A 77 0.41 4.68 7.86
N VAL A 78 -0.72 4.00 8.07
CA VAL A 78 -1.91 4.15 7.21
C VAL A 78 -2.48 5.55 7.41
N VAL A 79 -2.61 6.30 6.32
CA VAL A 79 -3.16 7.67 6.31
C VAL A 79 -4.55 7.73 5.70
N ALA A 80 -4.94 6.75 4.88
CA ALA A 80 -6.26 6.64 4.29
C ALA A 80 -6.60 5.19 3.93
N SER A 81 -7.87 4.81 4.05
CA SER A 81 -8.36 3.47 3.69
C SER A 81 -9.60 3.55 2.77
N PRO A 82 -9.48 4.13 1.56
CA PRO A 82 -10.62 4.23 0.65
C PRO A 82 -11.06 2.88 0.07
N ARG A 83 -12.35 2.78 -0.26
CA ARG A 83 -12.86 1.70 -1.11
C ARG A 83 -12.64 2.05 -2.57
N LEU A 84 -11.97 1.16 -3.32
CA LEU A 84 -11.84 1.30 -4.76
C LEU A 84 -13.19 1.01 -5.43
N VAL A 85 -13.75 2.02 -6.09
CA VAL A 85 -15.01 1.89 -6.85
C VAL A 85 -14.76 1.74 -8.36
N GLU A 86 -13.62 2.20 -8.85
CA GLU A 86 -13.18 2.08 -10.23
C GLU A 86 -11.64 2.05 -10.32
N PRO A 87 -11.06 1.59 -11.45
CA PRO A 87 -9.62 1.64 -11.67
C PRO A 87 -9.09 3.08 -11.74
N ILE A 88 -7.96 3.36 -11.09
CA ILE A 88 -7.33 4.69 -11.09
C ILE A 88 -6.17 4.71 -12.09
N LEU A 89 -6.44 5.23 -13.29
CA LEU A 89 -5.48 5.19 -14.41
C LEU A 89 -4.73 6.52 -14.62
N GLY A 90 -5.13 7.59 -13.92
CA GLY A 90 -4.59 8.93 -14.12
C GLY A 90 -3.23 9.20 -13.48
N GLY A 91 -2.74 8.31 -12.61
CA GLY A 91 -1.46 8.50 -11.91
C GLY A 91 -1.46 9.63 -10.87
N GLU A 92 -2.65 10.13 -10.50
CA GLU A 92 -2.84 11.13 -9.47
C GLU A 92 -3.89 10.63 -8.47
N VAL A 93 -3.69 10.93 -7.19
CA VAL A 93 -4.65 10.62 -6.13
C VAL A 93 -4.75 11.79 -5.16
N MET A 94 -5.98 12.08 -4.74
CA MET A 94 -6.28 13.12 -3.77
C MET A 94 -6.62 12.47 -2.42
N LEU A 95 -5.91 12.87 -1.37
CA LEU A 95 -6.19 12.49 0.01
C LEU A 95 -6.97 13.63 0.67
N SER A 96 -8.27 13.42 0.80
CA SER A 96 -9.20 14.31 1.51
C SER A 96 -9.62 13.67 2.84
N GLY A 97 -10.02 14.50 3.81
CA GLY A 97 -10.49 14.03 5.10
C GLY A 97 -10.19 15.01 6.23
N THR A 98 -10.40 14.55 7.47
CA THR A 98 -10.08 15.35 8.65
C THR A 98 -8.64 15.12 9.06
N PHE A 99 -7.82 16.15 8.89
CA PHE A 99 -6.41 16.16 9.29
C PHE A 99 -6.17 17.23 10.35
N ALA A 100 -5.16 17.02 11.20
CA ALA A 100 -4.76 18.04 12.15
C ALA A 100 -4.19 19.28 11.44
N PRO A 101 -4.28 20.48 12.04
CA PRO A 101 -3.69 21.68 11.46
C PRO A 101 -2.21 21.50 11.09
N GLY A 102 -1.89 21.82 9.83
CA GLY A 102 -0.52 21.71 9.28
C GLY A 102 -0.05 20.28 8.99
N GLU A 103 -0.85 19.25 9.22
CA GLU A 103 -0.46 17.86 8.97
C GLU A 103 -0.25 17.57 7.48
N LEU A 104 -1.18 17.99 6.62
CA LEU A 104 -1.07 17.85 5.16
C LEU A 104 0.19 18.55 4.62
N GLN A 105 0.52 19.70 5.17
CA GLN A 105 1.72 20.46 4.79
C GLN A 105 2.99 19.67 5.12
N ARG A 106 3.08 19.11 6.34
CA ARG A 106 4.21 18.25 6.76
C ARG A 106 4.33 16.99 5.91
N LEU A 107 3.20 16.36 5.55
CA LEU A 107 3.19 15.20 4.65
C LEU A 107 3.71 15.58 3.26
N ALA A 108 3.22 16.69 2.68
CA ALA A 108 3.65 17.16 1.37
C ALA A 108 5.15 17.44 1.31
N GLU A 109 5.69 18.12 2.33
CA GLU A 109 7.11 18.45 2.43
C GLU A 109 7.98 17.20 2.54
N ARG A 110 7.61 16.25 3.41
CA ARG A 110 8.34 14.98 3.60
C ARG A 110 8.38 14.13 2.32
N ILE A 111 7.24 14.01 1.65
CA ILE A 111 7.14 13.26 0.38
C ILE A 111 7.95 13.96 -0.71
N SER A 112 7.81 15.29 -0.84
CA SER A 112 8.53 16.07 -1.86
C SER A 112 10.03 16.10 -1.65
N ALA A 113 10.50 16.03 -0.40
CA ALA A 113 11.92 15.90 -0.07
C ALA A 113 12.51 14.51 -0.42
N GLY A 114 11.70 13.58 -0.93
CA GLY A 114 12.11 12.19 -1.22
C GLY A 114 12.37 11.35 0.03
N GLY A 115 12.00 11.86 1.20
CA GLY A 115 12.27 11.21 2.49
C GLY A 115 11.16 10.26 2.96
N ALA A 116 9.99 10.29 2.32
CA ALA A 116 8.86 9.44 2.69
C ALA A 116 8.61 8.33 1.69
N LYS A 117 8.36 7.12 2.19
CA LYS A 117 7.91 5.96 1.42
C LYS A 117 6.38 5.93 1.40
N VAL A 118 5.80 6.07 0.22
CA VAL A 118 4.35 5.93 0.02
C VAL A 118 4.04 4.51 -0.44
N THR A 119 3.08 3.86 0.21
CA THR A 119 2.69 2.48 -0.10
C THR A 119 1.20 2.33 -0.27
N VAL A 120 0.77 1.34 -1.06
CA VAL A 120 -0.62 0.90 -1.14
C VAL A 120 -0.72 -0.61 -1.04
N GLU A 121 -1.71 -1.08 -0.32
CA GLU A 121 -2.00 -2.51 -0.16
C GLU A 121 -3.50 -2.75 0.04
N VAL A 122 -3.97 -3.95 -0.28
CA VAL A 122 -5.35 -4.32 0.03
C VAL A 122 -5.46 -4.41 1.54
N ALA A 123 -6.38 -3.66 2.14
CA ALA A 123 -6.58 -3.66 3.58
C ALA A 123 -6.87 -5.08 4.04
N ALA A 124 -6.18 -5.52 5.10
CA ALA A 124 -6.48 -6.81 5.70
C ALA A 124 -7.94 -6.79 6.18
N GLU A 125 -8.71 -7.83 5.85
CA GLU A 125 -10.01 -8.04 6.48
C GLU A 125 -9.78 -8.16 7.98
N GLN A 126 -10.21 -7.17 8.75
CA GLN A 126 -10.20 -7.25 10.20
C GLN A 126 -11.19 -8.36 10.57
N PRO A 127 -10.75 -9.45 11.24
CA PRO A 127 -11.70 -10.43 11.75
C PRO A 127 -12.61 -9.72 12.76
N LEU A 128 -13.92 -9.88 12.55
CA LEU A 128 -14.99 -9.35 13.40
C LEU A 128 -14.88 -9.83 14.85
#